data_AF-A0A354SFE9-F1
#
_entry.id   AF-A0A354SFE9-F1
#
_cell.length_a   1.000
_cell.length_b   1.000
_cell.length_c   1.000
_cell.angle_alpha   90.00
_cell.angle_beta   90.00
_cell.angle_gamma   90.00
#
_symmetry.space_group_name_H-M   'P 1'
#
loop_
_entity.id
_entity.type
_entity.pdbx_description
1 polymer ?
#
loop_
_entity_poly.entity_id
_entity_poly.type
_entity_poly.pdbx_seq_one_letter_code
_entity_poly.pdbx_strand_id
1 'polypeptide(L)' 'MAGVPECMAYAAHVVTRQIIDDPIIQGYILCKKTYPSEEESPVRESALDILKKRYASGEITKEQFEQMKKDIQ' A
#
# COMPACT_ATOMS: atom_id res chain seq x y z
N MET A 1 -0.88 -44.91 4.76
CA MET A 1 -0.49 -43.72 3.98
C MET A 1 -1.75 -43.14 3.35
N ALA A 2 -2.43 -42.21 4.02
CA ALA A 2 -3.60 -41.53 3.45
C ALA A 2 -3.12 -40.19 2.89
N GLY A 3 -2.73 -40.18 1.62
CA GLY A 3 -2.47 -38.94 0.90
C GLY A 3 -3.77 -38.16 0.79
N VAL A 4 -3.77 -36.90 1.24
CA VAL A 4 -4.91 -36.01 1.07
C VAL A 4 -5.20 -35.96 -0.45
N PRO A 5 -6.41 -36.28 -0.91
CA PRO A 5 -6.71 -36.32 -2.33
C PRO A 5 -6.38 -34.96 -2.96
N GLU A 6 -5.67 -34.95 -4.09
CA GLU A 6 -5.12 -33.74 -4.71
C GLU A 6 -6.17 -32.64 -4.94
N CYS A 7 -7.43 -33.03 -5.10
CA CYS A 7 -8.57 -32.11 -5.21
C CYS A 7 -8.83 -31.31 -3.92
N MET A 8 -8.63 -31.92 -2.74
CA MET A 8 -8.78 -31.24 -1.45
C MET A 8 -7.58 -30.33 -1.18
N ALA A 9 -6.39 -30.70 -1.63
CA ALA A 9 -5.21 -29.84 -1.57
C ALA A 9 -5.38 -28.60 -2.47
N TYR A 10 -5.91 -28.77 -3.68
CA TYR A 10 -6.25 -27.66 -4.58
C TYR A 10 -7.35 -26.77 -4.01
N ALA A 11 -8.42 -27.36 -3.47
CA ALA A 11 -9.50 -26.61 -2.84
C ALA A 11 -9.01 -25.79 -1.63
N ALA A 12 -8.17 -26.39 -0.77
CA ALA A 12 -7.56 -25.70 0.35
C ALA A 12 -6.64 -24.56 -0.12
N HIS A 13 -5.85 -24.76 -1.18
CA HIS A 13 -4.98 -23.73 -1.75
C HIS A 13 -5.76 -22.56 -2.37
N VAL A 14 -6.89 -22.83 -3.03
CA VAL A 14 -7.73 -21.81 -3.65
C VAL A 14 -8.47 -20.96 -2.60
N VAL A 15 -8.98 -21.59 -1.54
CA VAL A 15 -9.68 -20.88 -0.46
C VAL A 15 -8.70 -20.05 0.37
N THR A 16 -7.51 -20.58 0.67
CA THR A 16 -6.48 -19.82 1.38
C THR A 16 -5.98 -18.62 0.57
N ARG A 17 -5.83 -18.74 -0.76
CA ARG A 17 -5.55 -17.59 -1.63
C ARG A 17 -6.67 -16.55 -1.62
N GLN A 18 -7.94 -16.95 -1.76
CA GLN A 18 -9.07 -16.02 -1.69
C GLN A 18 -9.13 -15.22 -0.39
N ILE A 19 -8.78 -15.85 0.74
CA ILE A 19 -8.74 -15.20 2.05
C ILE A 19 -7.54 -14.24 2.18
N ILE A 20 -6.38 -14.61 1.62
CA ILE A 20 -5.18 -13.77 1.65
C ILE A 20 -5.32 -12.55 0.73
N ASP A 21 -5.99 -12.72 -0.40
CA ASP A 21 -6.24 -11.65 -1.37
C ASP A 21 -7.49 -10.80 -1.03
N ASP A 22 -8.23 -11.16 0.04
CA ASP A 22 -9.37 -10.37 0.50
C ASP A 22 -8.91 -9.11 1.26
N PRO A 23 -9.26 -7.91 0.80
CA PRO A 23 -8.76 -6.64 1.36
C PRO A 23 -9.30 -6.36 2.77
N ILE A 24 -10.47 -6.90 3.12
CA ILE A 24 -11.06 -6.74 4.46
C ILE A 24 -10.29 -7.63 5.45
N ILE A 25 -9.97 -8.85 5.05
CA ILE A 25 -9.23 -9.81 5.87
C ILE A 25 -7.75 -9.39 6.03
N GLN A 26 -7.12 -8.83 4.98
CA GLN A 26 -5.78 -8.25 5.07
C GLN A 26 -5.68 -7.16 6.15
N GLY A 27 -6.71 -6.32 6.26
CA GLY A 27 -6.78 -5.26 7.28
C GLY A 27 -6.90 -5.79 8.71
N TYR A 28 -7.55 -6.93 8.91
CA TYR A 28 -7.86 -7.48 10.24
C TYR A 28 -6.79 -8.46 10.77
N ILE A 29 -6.12 -9.20 9.89
CA ILE A 29 -5.13 -10.23 10.28
C ILE A 29 -3.69 -9.71 10.19
N LEU A 30 -3.35 -9.00 9.12
CA LEU A 30 -1.95 -8.80 8.75
C LEU A 30 -1.36 -7.48 9.23
N CYS A 31 -2.19 -6.48 9.62
CA CYS A 31 -1.75 -5.09 9.78
C CYS A 31 -0.76 -4.70 8.65
N LYS A 32 -0.96 -5.25 7.45
CA LYS A 32 -0.11 -4.92 6.32
C LYS A 32 -0.68 -3.62 5.79
N LYS A 33 0.15 -2.59 5.82
CA LYS A 33 -0.05 -1.38 5.05
C LYS A 33 -0.15 -1.74 3.56
N THR A 34 -1.32 -2.13 3.07
CA THR A 34 -1.63 -1.99 1.65
C THR A 34 -2.53 -0.77 1.52
N TYR A 35 -1.93 0.38 1.76
CA TYR A 35 -2.49 1.69 1.45
C TYR A 35 -2.20 1.92 -0.03
N PRO A 36 -3.18 2.25 -0.88
CA PRO A 36 -2.88 2.85 -2.16
C PRO A 36 -2.46 4.30 -1.93
N SER A 37 -1.18 4.50 -1.65
CA SER A 37 -0.37 5.72 -1.85
C SER A 37 0.89 5.46 -1.04
N GLU A 38 2.09 5.42 -1.57
CA GLU A 38 2.71 6.34 -2.51
C GLU A 38 3.67 5.50 -3.32
N GLU A 39 3.68 5.78 -4.61
CA GLU A 39 4.37 5.01 -5.62
C GLU A 39 5.87 5.21 -5.39
N GLU A 40 6.48 4.29 -4.65
CA GLU A 40 7.92 4.04 -4.65
C GLU A 40 8.32 3.49 -6.03
N SER A 41 8.14 4.32 -7.05
CA SER A 41 8.86 4.17 -8.30
C SER A 41 10.27 4.74 -8.06
N PRO A 42 11.33 3.92 -8.10
CA PRO A 42 12.68 4.36 -7.76
C PRO A 42 13.34 5.23 -8.85
N VAL A 43 12.57 6.02 -9.60
CA VAL A 43 13.10 6.69 -10.80
C VAL A 43 12.98 8.20 -10.78
N ARG A 44 11.91 8.84 -10.26
CA ARG A 44 11.83 10.31 -10.16
C ARG A 44 10.85 10.71 -9.05
N GLU A 45 11.36 11.19 -7.93
CA GLU A 45 10.52 11.88 -6.94
C GLU A 45 9.82 13.06 -7.64
N SER A 46 8.49 13.05 -7.68
CA SER A 46 7.73 14.19 -8.20
C SER A 46 7.90 15.39 -7.28
N ALA A 47 7.78 16.61 -7.82
CA ALA A 47 7.85 17.84 -7.03
C ALA A 47 6.87 17.82 -5.84
N LEU A 48 5.68 17.22 -6.02
CA LEU A 48 4.71 17.03 -4.93
C LEU A 48 5.20 16.05 -3.85
N ASP A 49 5.95 15.02 -4.20
CA ASP A 49 6.46 14.02 -3.26
C ASP A 49 7.53 14.63 -2.33
N ILE A 50 8.41 15.45 -2.91
CA ILE A 50 9.42 16.22 -2.17
C ILE A 50 8.74 17.21 -1.20
N LEU A 51 7.67 17.88 -1.63
CA LEU A 51 6.92 18.80 -0.77
C LEU A 51 6.24 18.09 0.41
N LYS A 52 5.63 16.92 0.17
CA LYS A 52 5.02 16.12 1.24
C LYS A 52 6.05 15.69 2.28
N LYS A 53 7.23 15.23 1.85
CA LYS A 53 8.33 14.86 2.74
C LYS A 53 8.75 16.01 3.65
N ARG A 54 8.98 17.20 3.07
CA ARG A 54 9.37 18.38 3.86
C ARG A 54 8.29 18.86 4.83
N TYR A 55 7.01 18.74 4.45
CA TYR A 55 5.91 19.07 5.36
C TYR A 55 5.83 18.07 6.53
N ALA A 56 6.00 16.77 6.25
CA ALA A 56 6.05 15.73 7.28
C ALA A 56 7.27 15.89 8.21
N SER A 57 8.41 16.32 7.68
CA SER A 57 9.61 16.66 8.45
C SER A 57 9.46 17.96 9.26
N GLY A 58 8.45 18.79 8.98
CA GLY A 58 8.25 20.09 9.63
C GLY A 58 9.17 21.20 9.11
N GLU A 59 9.86 20.98 7.97
CA GLU A 59 10.74 21.97 7.33
C GLU A 59 9.95 23.11 6.67
N ILE A 60 8.68 22.85 6.33
CA ILE A 60 7.75 23.83 5.76
C ILE A 60 6.41 23.79 6.50
N THR A 61 5.76 24.94 6.59
CA THR A 61 4.43 25.05 7.20
C THR A 61 3.33 24.61 6.24
N LYS A 62 2.12 24.37 6.77
CA LYS A 62 0.95 24.03 5.96
C LYS A 62 0.65 25.09 4.89
N GLU A 63 0.80 26.37 5.21
CA GLU A 63 0.61 27.47 4.25
C GLU A 63 1.63 27.44 3.12
N GLN A 64 2.90 27.16 3.42
CA GLN A 64 3.94 27.03 2.40
C GLN A 64 3.71 25.83 1.49
N PHE A 65 3.31 24.68 2.07
CA PHE A 65 2.96 23.49 1.31
C PHE A 65 1.81 23.77 0.32
N GLU A 66 0.73 24.39 0.80
CA GLU A 66 -0.45 24.69 -0.04
C GLU A 66 -0.15 25.70 -1.15
N GLN A 67 0.74 26.68 -0.91
CA GLN A 67 1.15 27.63 -1.94
C GLN A 67 1.99 26.97 -3.04
N MET A 68 2.96 26.12 -2.66
CA MET A 68 3.83 25.42 -3.63
C MET A 68 3.07 24.33 -4.39
N LYS A 69 2.09 23.68 -3.75
CA LYS A 69 1.22 22.69 -4.41
C LYS A 69 0.42 23.30 -5.57
N LYS A 70 -0.06 24.54 -5.41
CA LYS A 70 -0.79 25.28 -6.47
C LYS A 70 0.08 25.67 -7.66
N ASP A 71 1.39 25.74 -7.49
CA ASP A 71 2.33 26.06 -8.57
C ASP A 71 2.60 24.84 -9.47
N ILE A 72 2.41 23.63 -8.92
CA ILE A 72 2.70 22.36 -9.59
C ILE A 72 1.49 21.81 -10.36
N GLN A 73 0.29 22.31 -10.10
CA GLN A 73 -0.99 21.79 -10.63
C GLN A 73 -1.75 22.84 -11.43
#